data_AF-A0A836XDG6-F1
#
_entry.id   AF-A0A836XDG6-F1
#
_cell.length_a   1.000
_cell.length_b   1.000
_cell.length_c   1.000
_cell.angle_alpha   90.00
_cell.angle_beta   90.00
_cell.angle_gamma   90.00
#
_symmetry.space_group_name_H-M   'P 1'
#
loop_
_entity.id
_entity.type
_entity.pdbx_description
1 polymer ?
#
loop_
_entity_poly.entity_id
_entity_poly.type
_entity_poly.pdbx_seq_one_letter_code
_entity_poly.pdbx_strand_id
1 'polypeptide(L)'
;MLRRHFFRGAVAVASGAATLAVAAKAGAKALKIPESGQVDPRDADFWRQVRQQFPLNYSRTYLNTGGLGASPQVSIDAVQEKMNALEEISEVGHSHDLWQEIKRSAGRLLGCDAEELAYTRNTTEGSNIVCNGLPLERGDEVITTPFTFPATPHSPHTPV
;
A
#
# COMPACT_ATOMS: atom_id res chain seq x y z
N MET A 1 27.38 17.36 -9.04
CA MET A 1 26.07 18.02 -8.87
C MET A 1 25.40 17.45 -7.63
N LEU A 2 24.89 18.30 -6.75
CA LEU A 2 24.66 18.04 -5.32
C LEU A 2 23.36 17.23 -5.04
N ARG A 3 23.50 16.03 -4.46
CA ARG A 3 22.42 15.21 -3.87
C ARG A 3 21.92 15.78 -2.52
N ARG A 4 21.33 16.99 -2.52
CA ARG A 4 20.90 17.68 -1.28
C ARG A 4 19.45 18.18 -1.25
N HIS A 5 18.57 17.69 -2.11
CA HIS A 5 17.19 18.18 -2.21
C HIS A 5 16.09 17.19 -1.78
N PHE A 6 16.41 16.09 -1.08
CA PHE A 6 15.38 15.11 -0.65
C PHE A 6 14.54 15.55 0.57
N PHE A 7 14.86 16.67 1.24
CA PHE A 7 14.18 17.09 2.48
C PHE A 7 13.51 18.47 2.43
N ARG A 8 13.14 19.00 1.25
CA ARG A 8 12.55 20.34 1.11
C ARG A 8 11.14 20.36 0.50
N GLY A 9 10.25 19.52 1.02
CA GLY A 9 8.83 19.48 0.62
C GLY A 9 7.86 19.37 1.78
N ALA A 10 8.13 20.00 2.92
CA ALA A 10 7.21 20.02 4.06
C ALA A 10 6.90 21.44 4.50
N VAL A 11 6.24 22.23 3.65
CA VAL A 11 5.29 23.31 4.01
C VAL A 11 4.45 23.64 2.76
N ALA A 12 3.25 23.05 2.66
CA ALA A 12 2.06 23.62 2.03
C ALA A 12 0.90 22.62 2.23
N VAL A 13 0.23 22.71 3.38
CA VAL A 13 -1.10 22.11 3.58
C VAL A 13 -2.13 22.99 2.88
N ALA A 14 -3.15 22.36 2.31
CA ALA A 14 -4.50 22.86 2.01
C ALA A 14 -4.88 22.90 0.52
N SER A 15 -5.21 21.74 -0.04
CA SER A 15 -6.39 21.52 -0.89
C SER A 15 -6.34 20.10 -1.46
N GLY A 16 -6.73 19.12 -0.65
CA GLY A 16 -6.83 17.71 -1.05
C GLY A 16 -8.12 17.06 -0.56
N ALA A 17 -9.16 17.84 -0.30
CA ALA A 17 -10.51 17.33 -0.10
C ALA A 17 -11.14 17.11 -1.49
N ALA A 18 -10.79 16.00 -2.15
CA ALA A 18 -11.50 15.52 -3.33
C ALA A 18 -11.34 14.00 -3.43
N THR A 19 -12.32 13.33 -2.83
CA THR A 19 -12.81 11.99 -3.15
C THR A 19 -11.79 10.84 -3.10
N LEU A 20 -11.52 10.34 -1.89
CA LEU A 20 -11.60 8.89 -1.69
C LEU A 20 -13.07 8.51 -1.52
N ALA A 21 -13.89 8.78 -2.54
CA ALA A 21 -15.16 8.11 -2.69
C ALA A 21 -14.82 6.70 -3.16
N VAL A 22 -14.36 5.86 -2.23
CA VAL A 22 -14.49 4.43 -2.43
C VAL A 22 -15.99 4.23 -2.55
N ALA A 23 -16.46 3.96 -3.76
CA ALA A 23 -17.84 3.59 -4.00
C ALA A 23 -18.07 2.28 -3.25
N ALA A 24 -18.42 2.39 -1.97
CA ALA A 24 -18.84 1.28 -1.15
C ALA A 24 -20.20 0.85 -1.69
N LYS A 25 -20.18 0.01 -2.72
CA LYS A 25 -21.36 -0.73 -3.15
C LYS A 25 -21.29 -2.12 -2.51
N ALA A 26 -22.32 -2.36 -1.70
CA ALA A 26 -22.79 -3.61 -1.12
C ALA A 26 -21.83 -4.39 -0.18
N GLY A 27 -21.72 -3.93 1.08
CA GLY A 27 -21.24 -4.77 2.18
C GLY A 27 -20.68 -4.00 3.38
N ALA A 28 -19.88 -2.99 3.12
CA ALA A 28 -19.27 -2.15 4.15
C ALA A 28 -20.23 -1.05 4.65
N LYS A 29 -20.40 -0.92 5.98
CA LYS A 29 -21.05 0.27 6.57
C LYS A 29 -20.24 1.51 6.22
N ALA A 30 -20.86 2.55 5.68
CA ALA A 30 -20.17 3.79 5.33
C ALA A 30 -19.41 4.36 6.54
N LEU A 31 -18.08 4.47 6.41
CA LEU A 31 -17.24 5.11 7.41
C LEU A 31 -17.47 6.62 7.36
N LYS A 32 -17.87 7.22 8.49
CA LYS A 32 -17.99 8.67 8.60
C LYS A 32 -16.61 9.28 8.85
N ILE A 33 -16.07 9.94 7.84
CA ILE A 33 -14.78 10.64 7.92
C ILE A 33 -15.08 12.13 8.14
N PRO A 34 -14.46 12.79 9.13
CA PRO A 34 -14.58 14.24 9.31
C PRO A 34 -14.16 15.00 8.04
N GLU A 35 -14.89 16.05 7.66
CA GLU A 35 -14.57 16.86 6.48
C GLU A 35 -13.19 17.52 6.56
N SER A 36 -12.71 17.80 7.78
CA SER A 36 -11.37 18.32 8.03
C SER A 36 -10.26 17.31 7.72
N GLY A 37 -10.58 16.03 7.54
CA GLY A 37 -9.61 14.93 7.46
C GLY A 37 -8.87 14.66 8.77
N GLN A 38 -9.15 15.41 9.83
CA GLN A 38 -8.52 15.27 11.14
C GLN A 38 -9.41 14.45 12.06
N VAL A 39 -8.83 13.44 12.69
CA VAL A 39 -9.50 12.55 13.64
C VAL A 39 -8.80 12.68 14.99
N ASP A 40 -9.55 12.89 16.08
CA ASP A 40 -8.99 12.78 17.43
C ASP A 40 -8.62 11.29 17.66
N PRO A 41 -7.34 10.96 17.93
CA PRO A 41 -6.94 9.58 18.18
C PRO A 41 -7.69 8.91 19.34
N ARG A 42 -8.36 9.67 20.21
CA ARG A 42 -9.13 9.18 21.35
C ARG A 42 -10.62 9.03 21.06
N ASP A 43 -11.08 9.34 19.84
CA ASP A 43 -12.47 9.16 19.44
C ASP A 43 -12.81 7.67 19.31
N ALA A 44 -13.35 7.09 20.39
CA ALA A 44 -13.71 5.69 20.45
C ALA A 44 -14.79 5.31 19.44
N ASP A 45 -15.70 6.22 19.07
CA ASP A 45 -16.80 5.92 18.14
C ASP A 45 -16.33 5.92 16.69
N PHE A 46 -15.39 6.79 16.35
CA PHE A 46 -14.67 6.72 15.08
C PHE A 46 -13.94 5.37 14.95
N TRP A 47 -13.11 5.00 15.93
CA TRP A 47 -12.36 3.73 15.87
C TRP A 47 -13.26 2.49 15.89
N ARG A 48 -14.42 2.56 16.56
CA ARG A 48 -15.45 1.51 16.50
C ARG A 48 -16.00 1.35 15.08
N GLN A 49 -16.23 2.45 14.35
CA GLN A 49 -16.64 2.40 12.95
C GLN A 49 -15.54 1.83 12.04
N VAL A 50 -14.28 2.21 12.26
CA VAL A 50 -13.12 1.65 11.54
C VAL A 50 -13.03 0.14 11.79
N ARG A 51 -13.14 -0.32 13.04
CA ARG A 51 -13.12 -1.76 13.39
C ARG A 51 -14.24 -2.54 12.71
N GLN A 52 -15.41 -1.94 12.51
CA GLN A 52 -16.54 -2.56 11.81
C GLN A 52 -16.29 -2.74 10.31
N GLN A 53 -15.27 -2.09 9.74
CA GLN A 53 -14.89 -2.31 8.34
C GLN A 53 -14.19 -3.66 8.13
N PHE A 54 -13.76 -4.36 9.17
CA PHE A 54 -13.02 -5.61 9.06
C PHE A 54 -13.89 -6.81 9.47
N PRO A 55 -13.86 -7.92 8.72
CA PRO A 55 -14.66 -9.12 9.01
C PRO A 55 -14.11 -9.96 10.18
N LEU A 56 -13.10 -9.47 10.90
CA LEU A 56 -12.56 -10.13 12.08
C LEU A 56 -13.68 -10.38 13.10
N ASN A 57 -13.82 -11.63 13.54
CA ASN A 57 -14.73 -11.95 14.63
C ASN A 57 -14.19 -11.45 15.99
N TYR A 58 -15.04 -11.46 17.02
CA TYR A 58 -14.68 -11.02 18.36
C TYR A 58 -14.18 -12.15 19.26
N SER A 59 -13.94 -13.36 18.72
CA SER A 59 -13.46 -14.49 19.53
C SER A 59 -11.96 -14.42 19.82
N ARG A 60 -11.23 -13.56 19.11
CA ARG A 60 -9.79 -13.33 19.30
C ARG A 60 -9.46 -11.84 19.22
N THR A 61 -8.61 -11.39 20.14
CA THR A 61 -7.98 -10.06 20.04
C THR A 61 -6.77 -10.17 19.11
N TYR A 62 -6.90 -9.65 17.89
CA TYR A 62 -5.82 -9.66 16.90
C TYR A 62 -4.91 -8.45 17.08
N LEU A 63 -3.68 -8.69 17.54
CA LEU A 63 -2.70 -7.63 17.85
C LEU A 63 -1.49 -7.59 16.89
N ASN A 64 -1.38 -8.56 15.98
CA ASN A 64 -0.28 -8.60 15.02
C ASN A 64 -0.73 -8.07 13.66
N THR A 65 -0.68 -6.75 13.44
CA THR A 65 -0.90 -6.15 12.11
C THR A 65 0.39 -5.91 11.34
N GLY A 66 1.54 -6.30 11.90
CA GLY A 66 2.87 -6.08 11.29
C GLY A 66 3.27 -7.14 10.27
N GLY A 67 2.85 -8.41 10.48
CA GLY A 67 3.14 -9.50 9.55
C GLY A 67 1.99 -9.81 8.58
N LEU A 68 0.76 -9.82 9.07
CA LEU A 68 -0.45 -10.04 8.30
C LEU A 68 -1.55 -9.14 8.87
N GLY A 69 -2.53 -8.75 8.06
CA GLY A 69 -3.69 -8.01 8.52
C GLY A 69 -4.94 -8.52 7.82
N ALA A 70 -6.09 -8.37 8.48
CA ALA A 70 -7.35 -8.55 7.77
C ALA A 70 -7.55 -7.40 6.78
N SER A 71 -7.98 -7.72 5.56
CA SER A 71 -8.43 -6.70 4.62
C SER A 71 -9.77 -6.11 5.08
N PRO A 72 -10.01 -4.80 4.88
CA PRO A 72 -11.33 -4.24 5.08
C PRO A 72 -12.32 -4.81 4.05
N GLN A 73 -13.61 -4.88 4.41
CA GLN A 73 -14.68 -5.49 3.63
C GLN A 73 -14.74 -4.91 2.22
N VAL A 74 -14.56 -3.61 2.08
CA VAL A 74 -14.57 -2.94 0.77
C VAL A 74 -13.49 -3.45 -0.19
N SER A 75 -12.32 -3.86 0.32
CA SER A 75 -11.27 -4.47 -0.50
C SER A 75 -11.61 -5.91 -0.86
N ILE A 76 -12.24 -6.65 0.07
CA ILE A 76 -12.70 -8.02 -0.17
C ILE A 76 -13.78 -8.03 -1.26
N ASP A 77 -14.77 -7.15 -1.13
CA ASP A 77 -15.89 -7.00 -2.07
C ASP A 77 -15.36 -6.66 -3.47
N ALA A 78 -14.46 -5.69 -3.59
CA ALA A 78 -13.88 -5.29 -4.87
C ALA A 78 -13.11 -6.42 -5.57
N VAL A 79 -12.36 -7.24 -4.81
CA VAL A 79 -11.64 -8.39 -5.37
C VAL A 79 -12.64 -9.46 -5.82
N GLN A 80 -13.68 -9.75 -5.04
CA GLN A 80 -14.71 -10.72 -5.39
C GLN A 80 -15.50 -10.30 -6.63
N GLU A 81 -15.93 -9.04 -6.68
CA GLU A 81 -16.63 -8.46 -7.83
C GLU A 81 -15.77 -8.54 -9.09
N LYS A 82 -14.51 -8.11 -9.01
CA LYS A 82 -13.60 -8.18 -10.16
C LYS A 82 -13.35 -9.61 -10.60
N MET A 83 -13.15 -10.53 -9.67
CA MET A 83 -12.98 -11.96 -9.98
C MET A 83 -14.19 -12.50 -10.76
N ASN A 84 -15.40 -12.31 -10.24
CA ASN A 84 -16.63 -12.77 -10.90
C ASN A 84 -16.80 -12.15 -12.29
N ALA A 85 -16.58 -10.85 -12.42
CA ALA A 85 -16.70 -10.14 -13.70
C ALA A 85 -15.71 -10.66 -14.75
N LEU A 86 -14.50 -11.08 -14.34
CA LEU A 86 -13.52 -11.66 -15.27
C LEU A 86 -13.85 -13.09 -15.68
N GLU A 87 -14.44 -13.89 -14.80
CA GLU A 87 -14.91 -15.24 -15.12
C GLU A 87 -16.05 -15.21 -16.16
N GLU A 88 -16.92 -14.19 -16.13
CA GLU A 88 -18.01 -14.03 -17.10
C GLU A 88 -17.51 -13.82 -18.55
N ILE A 89 -16.33 -13.22 -18.72
CA ILE A 89 -15.80 -12.83 -20.04
C ILE A 89 -14.49 -13.54 -20.43
N SER A 90 -13.86 -14.26 -19.50
CA SER A 90 -12.55 -14.91 -19.68
C SER A 90 -11.45 -13.96 -20.18
N GLU A 91 -11.25 -12.84 -19.48
CA GLU A 91 -10.22 -11.84 -19.80
C GLU A 91 -9.21 -11.62 -18.66
N VAL A 92 -8.04 -11.06 -19.02
CA VAL A 92 -6.95 -10.75 -18.07
C VAL A 92 -7.23 -9.54 -17.16
N GLY A 93 -8.27 -8.75 -17.45
CA GLY A 93 -8.82 -7.75 -16.55
C GLY A 93 -8.00 -6.51 -16.28
N HIS A 94 -6.97 -6.23 -17.09
CA HIS A 94 -6.11 -5.06 -16.95
C HIS A 94 -5.91 -4.32 -18.27
N SER A 95 -5.76 -2.99 -18.20
CA SER A 95 -5.41 -2.12 -19.32
C SER A 95 -4.36 -1.11 -18.88
N HIS A 96 -3.66 -0.49 -19.84
CA HIS A 96 -2.70 0.56 -19.53
C HIS A 96 -3.35 1.71 -18.76
N ASP A 97 -4.51 2.18 -19.21
CA ASP A 97 -5.22 3.31 -18.59
C ASP A 97 -5.68 2.98 -17.17
N LEU A 98 -6.18 1.76 -16.95
CA LEU A 98 -6.57 1.30 -15.61
C LEU A 98 -5.36 1.30 -14.67
N TRP A 99 -4.22 0.76 -15.12
CA TRP A 99 -3.00 0.77 -14.31
C TRP A 99 -2.50 2.18 -14.02
N GLN A 100 -2.58 3.10 -15.00
CA GLN A 100 -2.20 4.49 -14.79
C GLN A 100 -3.13 5.22 -13.84
N GLU A 101 -4.43 4.95 -13.86
CA GLU A 101 -5.36 5.48 -12.87
C GLU A 101 -5.03 4.98 -11.45
N ILE A 102 -4.84 3.67 -11.29
CA ILE A 102 -4.49 3.05 -10.01
C ILE A 102 -3.16 3.62 -9.47
N LYS A 103 -2.13 3.73 -10.33
CA LYS A 103 -0.84 4.31 -9.97
C LYS A 103 -0.94 5.79 -9.59
N ARG A 104 -1.69 6.61 -10.33
CA ARG A 104 -1.91 8.02 -9.97
C ARG A 104 -2.62 8.16 -8.62
N SER A 105 -3.57 7.27 -8.31
CA SER A 105 -4.25 7.28 -7.02
C SER A 105 -3.29 6.97 -5.86
N ALA A 106 -2.47 5.93 -6.01
CA ALA A 106 -1.42 5.60 -5.03
C ALA A 106 -0.35 6.68 -4.93
N GLY A 107 0.05 7.28 -6.05
CA GLY A 107 1.03 8.38 -6.12
C GLY A 107 0.59 9.60 -5.32
N ARG A 108 -0.69 9.97 -5.38
CA ARG A 108 -1.24 11.05 -4.52
C ARG A 108 -1.11 10.74 -3.02
N LEU A 109 -1.25 9.48 -2.62
CA LEU A 109 -1.11 9.06 -1.22
C LEU A 109 0.37 9.05 -0.79
N LEU A 110 1.27 8.62 -1.68
CA LEU A 110 2.69 8.44 -1.40
C LEU A 110 3.54 9.69 -1.68
N GLY A 111 2.99 10.69 -2.38
CA GLY A 111 3.69 11.90 -2.78
C GLY A 111 4.67 11.69 -3.95
N CYS A 112 4.35 10.82 -4.90
CA CYS A 112 5.18 10.49 -6.06
C CYS A 112 4.36 10.39 -7.35
N ASP A 113 5.05 10.39 -8.49
CA ASP A 113 4.42 10.24 -9.80
C ASP A 113 4.06 8.76 -10.09
N ALA A 114 3.14 8.54 -11.04
CA ALA A 114 2.69 7.19 -11.39
C ALA A 114 3.82 6.34 -11.98
N GLU A 115 4.72 6.99 -12.71
CA GLU A 115 5.90 6.41 -13.37
C GLU A 115 6.93 5.90 -12.35
N GLU A 116 6.90 6.41 -11.12
CA GLU A 116 7.79 5.99 -10.02
C GLU A 116 7.28 4.75 -9.28
N LEU A 117 6.06 4.28 -9.61
CA LEU A 117 5.41 3.16 -8.92
C LEU A 117 5.42 1.87 -9.72
N ALA A 118 5.80 0.78 -9.05
CA ALA A 118 5.65 -0.59 -9.53
C ALA A 118 4.83 -1.41 -8.52
N TYR A 119 3.84 -2.16 -9.02
CA TYR A 119 3.08 -3.11 -8.22
C TYR A 119 3.73 -4.49 -8.27
N THR A 120 4.05 -5.03 -7.10
CA THR A 120 4.53 -6.42 -6.92
C THR A 120 3.54 -7.19 -6.06
N ARG A 121 3.66 -8.51 -5.98
CA ARG A 121 2.76 -9.35 -5.18
C ARG A 121 2.98 -9.19 -3.68
N ASN A 122 4.21 -8.84 -3.27
CA ASN A 122 4.59 -8.61 -1.88
C ASN A 122 5.94 -7.88 -1.76
N THR A 123 6.31 -7.54 -0.52
CA THR A 123 7.56 -6.85 -0.17
C THR A 123 8.81 -7.68 -0.46
N THR A 124 8.75 -9.01 -0.29
CA THR A 124 9.87 -9.92 -0.60
C THR A 124 10.22 -9.87 -2.08
N GLU A 125 9.21 -9.96 -2.94
CA GLU A 125 9.38 -9.85 -4.39
C GLU A 125 9.94 -8.48 -4.77
N GLY A 126 9.37 -7.40 -4.24
CA GLY A 126 9.86 -6.04 -4.51
C GLY A 126 11.32 -5.85 -4.11
N SER A 127 11.70 -6.35 -2.93
CA SER A 127 13.09 -6.28 -2.46
C SER A 127 14.02 -7.08 -3.37
N ASN A 128 13.62 -8.29 -3.76
CA ASN A 128 14.44 -9.13 -4.64
C ASN A 128 14.59 -8.55 -6.06
N ILE A 129 13.55 -7.90 -6.60
CA ILE A 129 13.63 -7.20 -7.89
C ILE A 129 14.73 -6.13 -7.83
N VAL A 130 14.77 -5.33 -6.75
CA VAL A 130 15.80 -4.30 -6.59
C VAL A 130 17.19 -4.93 -6.39
N CYS A 131 17.32 -5.87 -5.45
CA CYS A 131 18.62 -6.49 -5.14
C CYS A 131 19.27 -7.18 -6.35
N ASN A 132 18.47 -7.84 -7.19
CA ASN A 132 18.98 -8.56 -8.37
C ASN A 132 18.96 -7.71 -9.66
N GLY A 133 18.28 -6.55 -9.64
CA GLY A 133 18.15 -5.67 -10.81
C GLY A 133 19.18 -4.55 -10.87
N LEU A 134 19.90 -4.29 -9.78
CA LEU A 134 20.99 -3.32 -9.76
C LEU A 134 22.19 -3.87 -10.56
N PRO A 135 22.80 -3.09 -11.47
CA PRO A 135 23.93 -3.52 -12.27
C PRO A 135 25.23 -3.43 -11.44
N LEU A 136 25.32 -4.21 -10.37
CA LEU A 136 26.49 -4.22 -9.48
C LEU A 136 27.66 -4.90 -10.18
N GLU A 137 28.83 -4.28 -10.08
CA GLU A 137 30.08 -4.79 -10.61
C GLU A 137 30.98 -5.32 -9.49
N ARG A 138 32.05 -6.02 -9.89
CA ARG A 138 33.05 -6.50 -8.95
C ARG A 138 33.69 -5.31 -8.22
N GLY A 139 33.57 -5.29 -6.90
CA GLY A 139 34.06 -4.22 -6.05
C GLY A 139 32.96 -3.32 -5.49
N ASP A 140 31.72 -3.44 -5.96
CA ASP A 140 30.58 -2.78 -5.35
C ASP A 140 30.18 -3.47 -4.03
N GLU A 141 29.73 -2.67 -3.07
CA GLU A 141 29.29 -3.13 -1.76
C GLU A 141 27.82 -2.80 -1.50
N VAL A 142 27.08 -3.81 -1.02
CA VAL A 142 25.69 -3.63 -0.55
C VAL A 142 25.70 -3.54 0.96
N ILE A 143 25.40 -2.36 1.49
CA ILE A 143 25.34 -2.11 2.93
C ILE A 143 23.88 -2.21 3.39
N THR A 144 23.63 -3.04 4.40
CA THR A 144 22.32 -3.22 5.04
C THR A 144 22.44 -3.20 6.56
N THR A 145 21.30 -3.17 7.26
CA THR A 145 21.24 -3.25 8.73
C THR A 145 20.81 -4.64 9.18
N PRO A 146 21.22 -5.12 10.37
CA PRO A 146 20.76 -6.40 10.90
C PRO A 146 19.28 -6.39 11.34
N PHE A 147 18.61 -5.24 11.29
CA PHE A 147 17.22 -5.07 11.69
C PHE A 147 16.22 -5.11 10.52
N THR A 148 16.69 -5.43 9.31
CA THR A 148 15.80 -5.60 8.15
C THR A 148 14.93 -6.84 8.29
N PHE A 149 13.78 -6.83 7.61
CA PHE A 149 12.90 -8.00 7.56
C PHE A 149 13.64 -9.23 6.97
N PRO A 150 13.38 -10.48 7.43
CA PRO A 150 14.13 -11.68 7.00
C PRO A 150 14.16 -11.93 5.49
N ALA A 151 13.20 -11.37 4.75
CA ALA A 151 13.09 -11.54 3.32
C ALA A 151 14.06 -10.67 2.49
N THR A 152 14.72 -9.70 3.12
CA THR A 152 15.85 -8.99 2.49
C THR A 152 17.06 -9.91 2.54
N PRO A 153 17.75 -10.19 1.42
CA PRO A 153 18.93 -11.04 1.41
C PRO A 153 19.91 -10.57 2.49
N HIS A 154 20.15 -11.43 3.47
CA HIS A 154 21.21 -11.19 4.43
C HIS A 154 22.51 -11.37 3.66
N SER A 155 23.45 -10.45 3.86
CA SER A 155 24.82 -10.64 3.38
C SER A 155 25.58 -11.38 4.48
N PRO A 156 25.77 -12.71 4.41
CA PRO A 156 26.78 -13.37 5.22
C PRO A 156 28.09 -13.31 4.44
N HIS A 157 28.69 -12.13 4.23
CA HIS A 157 30.02 -12.01 3.61
C HIS A 157 30.24 -12.99 2.44
N THR A 158 29.38 -12.99 1.42
CA THR A 158 29.62 -13.84 0.26
C THR A 158 30.66 -13.14 -0.61
N PRO A 159 31.91 -13.62 -0.71
CA PRO A 159 32.87 -13.04 -1.62
C PRO A 159 32.43 -13.42 -3.05
N VAL A 160 32.32 -12.42 -3.92
CA VAL A 160 32.20 -12.61 -5.38
C VAL A 160 33.57 -12.94 -5.96
#